data_AF-A0A2N9Y3P5-F1
#
_entry.id   AF-A0A2N9Y3P5-F1
#
_cell.length_a   1.000
_cell.length_b   1.000
_cell.length_c   1.000
_cell.angle_alpha   90.00
_cell.angle_beta   90.00
_cell.angle_gamma   90.00
#
_symmetry.space_group_name_H-M   'P 1'
#
loop_
_entity.id
_entity.type
_entity.pdbx_description
1 polymer ?
#
loop_
_entity_poly.entity_id
_entity_poly.type
_entity_poly.pdbx_seq_one_letter_code
_entity_poly.pdbx_strand_id
1 'polypeptide(L)'
;MDVDVRNHLKPQQLAWNQQKKKQCQSNQYPTPEQNQIEYLNCETELTRSRISELQAQQDQVYANVKEAKLQKLKQEADDSIKTLETTWDAIPESIRDQLSSNLKSWTKSADNECDSEKPADTEVQTKINRFNCRIKLIKAKTKELEGYKL
;
A
#
# COMPACT_ATOMS: atom_id res chain seq x y z
N MET A 1 -2.19 13.22 3.79
CA MET A 1 -2.32 11.88 4.40
C MET A 1 -2.20 10.82 3.33
N ASP A 2 -1.28 9.88 3.53
CA ASP A 2 -1.01 8.72 2.68
C ASP A 2 -2.27 7.88 2.39
N VAL A 3 -2.40 7.32 1.19
CA VAL A 3 -3.59 6.58 0.75
C VAL A 3 -3.76 5.26 1.51
N ASP A 4 -2.68 4.55 1.78
CA ASP A 4 -2.75 3.27 2.51
C ASP A 4 -3.18 3.52 3.96
N VAL A 5 -2.63 4.57 4.60
CA VAL A 5 -3.04 5.02 5.95
C VAL A 5 -4.51 5.46 5.98
N ARG A 6 -4.94 6.23 4.98
CA ARG A 6 -6.35 6.64 4.85
C ARG A 6 -7.28 5.45 4.78
N ASN A 7 -6.95 4.46 3.95
CA ASN A 7 -7.77 3.27 3.77
C ASN A 7 -7.81 2.42 5.04
N HIS A 8 -6.70 2.35 5.79
CA HIS A 8 -6.66 1.67 7.08
C HIS A 8 -7.56 2.32 8.14
N LEU A 9 -7.58 3.66 8.20
CA LEU A 9 -8.35 4.41 9.21
C LEU A 9 -9.83 4.57 8.84
N LYS A 10 -10.19 4.47 7.57
CA LYS A 10 -11.55 4.73 7.07
C LYS A 10 -12.64 3.92 7.79
N PRO A 11 -12.52 2.59 8.01
CA PRO A 11 -13.55 1.82 8.71
C PRO A 11 -13.74 2.29 10.16
N GLN A 12 -12.64 2.59 10.85
CA GLN A 12 -12.67 3.11 12.22
C GLN A 12 -13.36 4.47 12.28
N GLN A 13 -13.09 5.35 11.31
CA GLN A 13 -13.72 6.67 11.24
C GLN A 13 -15.23 6.57 10.96
N LEU A 14 -15.66 5.61 10.13
CA LEU A 14 -17.09 5.38 9.87
C LEU A 14 -17.83 4.90 11.12
N ALA A 15 -17.25 3.94 11.85
CA ALA A 15 -17.80 3.46 13.11
C ALA A 15 -17.88 4.58 14.16
N TRP A 16 -16.80 5.36 14.28
CA TRP A 16 -16.75 6.51 15.18
C TRP A 16 -17.81 7.57 14.83
N ASN A 17 -18.01 7.90 13.54
CA ASN A 17 -19.04 8.84 13.11
C ASN A 17 -20.45 8.38 13.52
N GLN A 18 -20.74 7.08 13.39
CA GLN A 18 -22.03 6.52 13.81
C GLN A 18 -22.20 6.58 15.32
N GLN A 19 -21.15 6.28 16.08
CA GLN A 19 -21.16 6.35 17.54
C GLN A 19 -21.34 7.78 18.04
N LYS A 20 -20.58 8.74 17.49
CA LYS A 20 -20.70 10.17 17.81
C LYS A 20 -22.14 10.64 17.65
N LYS A 21 -22.77 10.35 16.51
CA LYS A 21 -24.16 10.75 16.24
C LYS A 21 -25.12 10.22 17.30
N LYS A 22 -24.96 8.97 17.74
CA LYS A 22 -25.78 8.37 18.80
C LYS A 22 -25.51 8.99 20.17
N GLN A 23 -24.25 9.31 20.46
CA GLN A 23 -23.85 9.91 21.75
C GLN A 23 -24.34 11.35 21.91
N CYS A 24 -24.33 12.15 20.84
CA CYS A 24 -24.73 13.55 20.90
C CYS A 24 -26.24 13.77 20.75
N GLN A 25 -27.01 12.74 20.40
CA GLN A 25 -28.47 12.84 20.34
C GLN A 25 -29.04 13.08 21.74
N SER A 26 -29.53 14.30 21.98
CA SER A 26 -30.16 14.71 23.23
C SER A 26 -31.51 15.38 22.96
N ASN A 27 -32.50 15.04 23.79
CA ASN A 27 -33.80 15.71 23.89
C ASN A 27 -34.04 16.18 25.34
N GLN A 28 -32.97 16.52 26.04
CA GLN A 28 -33.02 16.83 27.47
C GLN A 28 -33.43 18.28 27.77
N TYR A 29 -33.49 19.16 26.76
CA TYR A 29 -33.79 20.57 26.95
C TYR A 29 -35.20 20.95 26.50
N PRO A 30 -35.81 21.99 27.12
CA PRO A 30 -37.18 22.44 26.82
C PRO A 30 -37.41 22.90 25.39
N THR A 31 -36.42 23.49 24.71
CA THR A 31 -36.60 24.01 23.34
C THR A 31 -35.80 23.24 22.30
N PRO A 32 -36.29 23.17 21.05
CA PRO A 32 -35.53 22.60 19.94
C PRO A 32 -34.14 23.25 19.75
N GLU A 33 -34.04 24.57 19.93
CA GLU A 33 -32.79 25.32 19.79
C GLU A 33 -31.77 24.91 20.84
N GLN A 34 -32.19 24.73 22.09
CA GLN A 34 -31.29 24.29 23.17
C GLN A 34 -30.76 22.88 22.91
N ASN A 35 -31.62 21.95 22.46
CA ASN A 35 -31.18 20.61 22.08
C ASN A 35 -30.21 20.65 20.89
N GLN A 36 -30.44 21.53 19.91
CA GLN A 36 -29.55 21.71 18.77
C GLN A 36 -28.19 22.29 19.17
N ILE A 37 -28.16 23.27 20.08
CA ILE A 37 -26.92 23.85 20.62
C ILE A 37 -26.11 22.76 21.34
N GLU A 38 -26.76 21.96 22.20
CA GLU A 38 -26.08 20.89 22.92
C GLU A 38 -25.54 19.81 21.98
N TYR A 39 -26.32 19.41 20.97
CA TYR A 39 -25.88 18.48 19.95
C TYR A 39 -24.60 18.96 19.25
N LEU A 40 -24.55 20.25 18.88
CA LEU A 40 -23.39 20.85 18.20
C LEU A 40 -22.18 20.98 19.13
N ASN A 41 -22.39 21.30 20.41
CA ASN A 41 -21.32 21.35 21.41
C ASN A 41 -20.69 19.97 21.59
N CYS A 42 -21.51 18.94 21.81
CA CYS A 42 -21.05 17.55 21.92
C CYS A 42 -20.29 17.10 20.67
N GLU A 43 -20.83 17.35 19.46
CA GLU A 43 -20.17 17.00 18.20
C GLU A 43 -18.81 17.69 18.08
N THR A 44 -18.71 18.96 18.50
CA THR A 44 -17.48 19.74 18.45
C THR A 44 -16.42 19.18 19.40
N GLU A 45 -16.78 18.91 20.64
CA GLU A 45 -15.87 18.36 21.65
C GLU A 45 -15.34 16.98 21.23
N LEU A 46 -16.24 16.07 20.85
CA LEU A 46 -15.84 14.73 20.40
C LEU A 46 -14.96 14.79 19.15
N THR A 47 -15.29 15.68 18.20
CA THR A 47 -14.49 15.83 16.98
C THR A 47 -13.10 16.38 17.27
N ARG A 48 -12.95 17.33 18.21
CA ARG A 48 -11.63 17.83 18.64
C ARG A 48 -10.78 16.71 19.23
N SER A 49 -11.32 15.93 20.16
CA SER A 49 -10.61 14.78 20.74
C SER A 49 -10.19 13.77 19.67
N ARG A 50 -11.09 13.47 18.73
CA ARG A 50 -10.81 12.54 17.63
C ARG A 50 -9.70 13.04 16.68
N ILE A 51 -9.63 14.34 16.42
CA ILE A 51 -8.54 14.91 15.61
C ILE A 51 -7.19 14.66 16.29
N SER A 52 -7.08 14.92 17.59
CA SER A 52 -5.86 14.68 18.35
C SER A 52 -5.48 13.20 18.38
N GLU A 53 -6.45 12.30 18.56
CA GLU A 53 -6.22 10.85 18.47
C GLU A 53 -5.67 10.43 17.08
N LEU A 54 -6.30 10.91 16.01
CA LEU A 54 -5.88 10.57 14.65
C LEU A 54 -4.49 11.12 14.31
N GLN A 55 -4.15 12.31 14.82
CA GLN A 55 -2.81 12.87 14.69
C GLN A 55 -1.77 12.00 15.41
N ALA A 56 -2.05 11.58 16.65
CA ALA A 56 -1.16 10.70 17.40
C ALA A 56 -1.02 9.31 16.75
N GLN A 57 -2.09 8.78 16.16
CA GLN A 57 -2.08 7.50 15.48
C GLN A 57 -1.40 7.55 14.11
N GLN A 58 -1.30 8.72 13.49
CA GLN A 58 -0.87 8.84 12.09
C GLN A 58 0.50 8.19 11.85
N ASP A 59 1.49 8.48 12.69
CA ASP A 59 2.86 7.99 12.49
C ASP A 59 2.95 6.48 12.79
N GLN A 60 2.29 6.01 13.83
CA GLN A 60 2.25 4.59 14.19
C GLN A 60 1.54 3.75 13.12
N VAL A 61 0.40 4.23 12.63
CA VAL A 61 -0.35 3.57 11.56
C VAL A 61 0.42 3.62 10.27
N TYR A 62 1.10 4.73 9.96
CA TYR A 62 1.98 4.81 8.80
C TYR A 62 3.05 3.73 8.83
N ALA A 63 3.79 3.61 9.94
CA ALA A 63 4.83 2.59 10.08
C ALA A 63 4.27 1.17 9.90
N ASN A 64 3.18 0.83 10.61
CA ASN A 64 2.59 -0.50 10.56
C ASN A 64 2.03 -0.86 9.18
N VAL A 65 1.30 0.07 8.55
CA VAL A 65 0.68 -0.16 7.24
C VAL A 65 1.74 -0.28 6.16
N LYS A 66 2.78 0.57 6.18
CA LYS A 66 3.86 0.54 5.19
C LYS A 66 4.75 -0.69 5.37
N GLU A 67 5.06 -1.10 6.59
CA GLU A 67 5.83 -2.32 6.83
C GLU A 67 5.05 -3.57 6.37
N ALA A 68 3.75 -3.66 6.70
CA ALA A 68 2.91 -4.76 6.22
C ALA A 68 2.83 -4.80 4.69
N LYS A 69 2.74 -3.64 4.03
CA LYS A 69 2.79 -3.53 2.56
C LYS A 69 4.14 -3.97 2.00
N LEU A 70 5.24 -3.56 2.63
CA LEU A 70 6.59 -3.97 2.23
C LEU A 70 6.77 -5.49 2.32
N GLN A 71 6.28 -6.13 3.38
CA GLN A 71 6.35 -7.59 3.53
C GLN A 71 5.55 -8.32 2.44
N LYS A 72 4.35 -7.83 2.10
CA LYS A 72 3.58 -8.38 0.97
C LYS A 72 4.32 -8.25 -0.36
N LEU A 73 4.94 -7.10 -0.61
CA LEU A 73 5.70 -6.87 -1.84
C LEU A 73 6.97 -7.71 -1.91
N LYS A 74 7.64 -7.98 -0.79
CA LYS A 74 8.77 -8.94 -0.75
C LYS A 74 8.30 -10.33 -1.21
N GLN A 75 7.20 -10.82 -0.63
CA GLN A 75 6.63 -12.10 -1.02
C GLN A 75 6.24 -12.12 -2.50
N GLU A 76 5.57 -11.07 -2.99
CA GLU A 76 5.17 -10.98 -4.41
C GLU A 76 6.38 -10.92 -5.35
N ALA A 77 7.48 -10.27 -4.94
CA ALA A 77 8.71 -10.25 -5.71
C ALA A 77 9.33 -11.64 -5.78
N ASP A 78 9.42 -12.36 -4.66
CA ASP A 78 9.93 -13.74 -4.63
C ASP A 78 9.08 -14.67 -5.49
N ASP A 79 7.75 -14.55 -5.43
CA ASP A 79 6.82 -15.33 -6.24
C ASP A 79 6.95 -14.99 -7.75
N SER A 80 7.18 -13.72 -8.07
CA SER A 80 7.42 -13.27 -9.45
C SER A 80 8.74 -13.83 -9.99
N ILE A 81 9.80 -13.88 -9.19
CA ILE A 81 11.08 -14.48 -9.56
C ILE A 81 10.92 -15.98 -9.83
N LYS A 82 10.26 -16.71 -8.93
CA LYS A 82 9.99 -18.14 -9.14
C LYS A 82 9.19 -18.41 -10.41
N THR A 83 8.23 -17.54 -10.73
CA THR A 83 7.43 -17.64 -11.95
C THR A 83 8.29 -17.39 -13.20
N LEU A 84 9.21 -16.42 -13.14
CA LEU A 84 10.18 -16.15 -14.20
C LEU A 84 11.11 -17.35 -14.42
N GLU A 85 11.65 -17.94 -13.34
CA GLU A 85 12.52 -19.12 -13.38
C GLU A 85 11.79 -20.34 -13.96
N THR A 86 10.58 -20.63 -13.48
CA THR A 86 9.75 -21.72 -14.01
C THR A 86 9.43 -21.50 -15.49
N THR A 87 9.17 -20.25 -15.87
CA THR A 87 8.92 -19.87 -17.27
C THR A 87 10.15 -20.05 -18.13
N TRP A 88 11.32 -19.65 -17.63
CA TRP A 88 12.60 -19.89 -18.29
C TRP A 88 12.83 -21.38 -18.49
N ASP A 89 12.62 -22.20 -17.46
CA ASP A 89 12.85 -23.64 -17.51
C ASP A 89 11.94 -24.40 -18.47
N ALA A 90 10.76 -23.86 -18.76
CA ALA A 90 9.83 -24.40 -19.76
C ALA A 90 10.23 -24.11 -21.22
N ILE A 91 11.21 -23.21 -21.46
CA ILE A 91 11.69 -22.89 -22.81
C ILE A 91 12.64 -23.98 -23.30
N PRO A 92 12.54 -24.43 -24.57
CA PRO A 92 13.48 -25.36 -25.16
C PRO A 92 14.94 -24.90 -25.01
N GLU A 93 15.84 -25.83 -24.68
CA GLU A 93 17.25 -25.55 -24.42
C GLU A 93 17.93 -24.76 -25.55
N SER A 94 17.67 -25.12 -26.81
CA SER A 94 18.22 -24.43 -27.98
C SER A 94 17.85 -22.94 -28.05
N ILE A 95 16.65 -22.57 -27.56
CA ILE A 95 16.20 -21.18 -27.49
C ILE A 95 16.78 -20.51 -26.25
N ARG A 96 16.83 -21.20 -25.10
CA ARG A 96 17.45 -20.68 -23.87
C ARG A 96 18.91 -20.30 -24.09
N ASP A 97 19.68 -21.12 -24.79
CA ASP A 97 21.10 -20.83 -25.06
C ASP A 97 21.27 -19.51 -25.82
N GLN A 98 20.42 -19.27 -26.82
CA GLN A 98 20.40 -18.02 -27.59
C GLN A 98 19.98 -16.81 -26.74
N LEU A 99 19.07 -17.00 -25.78
CA LEU A 99 18.54 -15.92 -24.94
C LEU A 99 19.35 -15.68 -23.66
N SER A 100 20.25 -16.59 -23.27
CA SER A 100 20.92 -16.60 -21.96
C SER A 100 21.70 -15.31 -21.66
N SER A 101 22.41 -14.78 -22.66
CA SER A 101 23.15 -13.51 -22.55
C SER A 101 22.20 -12.32 -22.39
N ASN A 102 21.12 -12.31 -23.17
CA ASN A 102 20.10 -11.26 -23.12
C ASN A 102 19.40 -11.23 -21.75
N LEU A 103 19.06 -12.40 -21.19
CA LEU A 103 18.44 -12.50 -19.88
C LEU A 103 19.37 -11.99 -18.77
N LYS A 104 20.66 -12.38 -18.78
CA LYS A 104 21.65 -11.89 -17.80
C LYS A 104 21.85 -10.37 -17.87
N SER A 105 21.91 -9.81 -19.08
CA SER A 105 22.00 -8.36 -19.29
C SER A 105 20.76 -7.65 -18.76
N TRP A 106 19.58 -8.17 -19.10
CA TRP A 106 18.31 -7.64 -18.65
C TRP A 106 18.19 -7.60 -17.12
N THR A 107 18.58 -8.66 -16.40
CA THR A 107 18.52 -8.69 -14.92
C THR A 107 19.33 -7.54 -14.30
N LYS A 108 20.55 -7.29 -14.81
CA LYS A 108 21.39 -6.18 -14.34
C LYS A 108 20.78 -4.81 -14.66
N SER A 109 20.23 -4.66 -15.86
CA SER A 109 19.56 -3.42 -16.27
C SER A 109 18.32 -3.14 -15.43
N ALA A 110 17.51 -4.16 -15.14
CA ALA A 110 16.31 -4.03 -14.31
C ALA A 110 16.66 -3.61 -12.88
N ASP A 111 17.72 -4.19 -12.31
CA ASP A 111 18.20 -3.79 -10.99
C ASP A 111 18.68 -2.33 -10.96
N ASN A 112 19.49 -1.93 -11.94
CA ASN A 112 19.96 -0.55 -12.05
C ASN A 112 18.81 0.44 -12.25
N GLU A 113 17.82 0.10 -13.07
CA GLU A 113 16.64 0.93 -13.32
C GLU A 113 15.89 1.18 -12.00
N CYS A 114 15.58 0.12 -11.26
CA CYS A 114 14.85 0.24 -10.00
C CYS A 114 15.67 0.87 -8.86
N ASP A 115 17.01 0.85 -8.95
CA ASP A 115 17.92 1.47 -7.97
C ASP A 115 18.23 2.93 -8.30
N SER A 116 18.06 3.34 -9.55
CA SER A 116 18.30 4.71 -10.02
C SER A 116 17.15 5.69 -9.72
N GLU A 117 16.00 5.19 -9.27
CA GLU A 117 14.87 6.04 -8.87
C GLU A 117 15.24 6.91 -7.66
N LYS A 118 14.81 8.18 -7.71
CA LYS A 118 15.01 9.11 -6.58
C LYS A 118 14.40 8.51 -5.31
N PRO A 119 15.14 8.47 -4.18
CA PRO A 119 14.61 8.00 -2.91
C PRO A 119 13.35 8.79 -2.53
N ALA A 120 12.35 8.09 -2.00
CA ALA A 120 11.19 8.70 -1.39
C ALA A 120 11.56 9.33 -0.03
N ASP A 121 10.61 10.09 0.55
CA ASP A 121 10.79 10.79 1.82
C ASP A 121 11.11 9.86 3.01
N THR A 122 10.82 8.55 2.89
CA THR A 122 11.11 7.54 3.91
C THR A 122 11.77 6.32 3.29
N GLU A 123 12.68 5.67 4.04
CA GLU A 123 13.38 4.47 3.58
C GLU A 123 12.40 3.33 3.22
N VAL A 124 11.34 3.16 4.02
CA VAL A 124 10.31 2.15 3.76
C VAL A 124 9.60 2.42 2.43
N GLN A 125 9.26 3.67 2.13
CA GLN A 125 8.62 4.02 0.86
C GLN A 125 9.58 3.84 -0.34
N THR A 126 10.88 4.13 -0.16
CA THR A 126 11.90 3.83 -1.17
C THR A 126 11.98 2.33 -1.47
N LYS A 127 11.98 1.48 -0.43
CA LYS A 127 11.95 0.02 -0.61
C LYS A 127 10.67 -0.45 -1.31
N ILE A 128 9.51 0.10 -0.94
CA ILE A 128 8.23 -0.21 -1.61
C ILE A 128 8.30 0.13 -3.10
N ASN A 129 8.82 1.30 -3.47
CA ASN A 129 8.95 1.71 -4.87
C ASN A 129 9.86 0.74 -5.64
N ARG A 130 11.03 0.41 -5.06
CA ARG A 130 11.97 -0.55 -5.65
C ARG A 130 11.32 -1.92 -5.91
N PHE A 131 10.60 -2.47 -4.94
CA PHE A 131 9.92 -3.77 -5.13
C PHE A 131 8.82 -3.69 -6.19
N ASN A 132 8.01 -2.63 -6.21
CA ASN A 132 7.00 -2.43 -7.25
C ASN A 132 7.63 -2.37 -8.66
N CYS A 133 8.75 -1.65 -8.81
CA CYS A 133 9.51 -1.58 -10.04
C CYS A 133 9.99 -2.98 -10.47
N ARG A 134 10.66 -3.72 -9.57
CA ARG A 134 11.16 -5.06 -9.86
C ARG A 134 10.04 -6.02 -10.26
N ILE A 135 8.96 -6.07 -9.48
CA ILE A 135 7.80 -6.92 -9.78
C ILE A 135 7.25 -6.63 -11.19
N LYS A 136 7.09 -5.35 -11.54
CA LYS A 136 6.59 -4.93 -12.85
C LYS A 136 7.51 -5.40 -13.98
N LEU A 137 8.82 -5.19 -13.84
CA LEU A 137 9.80 -5.60 -14.85
C LEU A 137 9.84 -7.13 -14.99
N ILE A 138 9.86 -7.86 -13.87
CA ILE A 138 9.86 -9.34 -13.87
C ILE A 138 8.59 -9.88 -14.53
N LYS A 139 7.42 -9.35 -14.22
CA LYS A 139 6.16 -9.76 -14.86
C LYS A 139 6.18 -9.50 -16.37
N ALA A 140 6.70 -8.35 -16.80
CA ALA A 140 6.85 -8.04 -18.22
C ALA A 140 7.81 -9.02 -18.92
N LYS A 141 8.95 -9.32 -18.31
CA LYS A 141 9.92 -10.27 -18.86
C LYS A 141 9.39 -11.70 -18.89
N THR A 142 8.67 -12.11 -17.85
CA THR A 142 7.98 -13.41 -17.80
C THR A 142 7.03 -13.55 -18.98
N LYS A 143 6.21 -12.53 -19.24
CA LYS A 143 5.28 -12.51 -20.38
C LYS A 143 5.99 -12.56 -21.74
N GLU A 144 7.12 -11.88 -21.87
CA GLU A 144 7.96 -11.99 -23.07
C GLU A 144 8.47 -13.42 -23.27
N LEU A 145 8.97 -14.04 -22.19
CA LEU A 145 9.52 -15.39 -22.19
C LEU A 145 8.45 -16.47 -22.46
N GLU A 146 7.20 -16.24 -22.04
CA GLU A 146 6.07 -17.11 -22.37
C GLU A 146 5.88 -17.30 -23.88
N GLY A 147 6.25 -16.33 -24.70
CA GLY A 147 6.19 -16.43 -26.16
C GLY A 147 7.17 -17.44 -26.78
N TYR A 148 8.14 -17.93 -26.00
CA TYR A 148 9.12 -18.94 -26.42
C TYR A 148 8.84 -20.33 -25.84
N LYS A 149 7.76 -20.50 -25.08
CA LYS A 149 7.26 -21.82 -24.67
C LYS A 149 6.67 -22.52 -25.90
N LEU A 150 6.90 -23.82 -26.02
CA LEU A 150 6.29 -24.69 -27.04
C LEU A 150 5.03 -25.37 -26.48
#